data_AF-A0A418VAB0-F1
#
_entry.id   AF-A0A418VAB0-F1
#
_cell.length_a   1.000
_cell.length_b   1.000
_cell.length_c   1.000
_cell.angle_alpha   90.00
_cell.angle_beta   90.00
_cell.angle_gamma   90.00
#
_symmetry.space_group_name_H-M   'P 1'
#
loop_
_entity.id
_entity.type
_entity.pdbx_description
1 polymer ?
#
loop_
_entity_poly.entity_id
_entity_poly.type
_entity_poly.pdbx_seq_one_letter_code
_entity_poly.pdbx_strand_id
1 'polypeptide(L)' 'MSAPQDKGSVNTDTPLQQLLDSEPYWIARAMQEQGSRFYRALGQALEAADAVNRRRIYETWTAECLDFYQRGLRLAEAER' A
#
# COMPACT_ATOMS: atom_id res chain seq x y z
N MET A 1 -17.48 24.22 -34.82
CA MET A 1 -17.55 22.76 -34.66
C MET A 1 -16.59 22.40 -33.53
N SER A 2 -17.12 22.21 -32.33
CA SER A 2 -16.32 21.85 -31.15
C SER A 2 -16.07 20.34 -31.17
N ALA A 3 -14.80 19.94 -31.12
CA ALA A 3 -14.43 18.54 -30.89
C ALA A 3 -14.92 18.10 -29.49
N PRO A 4 -15.41 16.86 -29.33
CA PRO A 4 -15.76 16.36 -28.01
C PRO A 4 -14.47 16.19 -27.22
N GLN A 5 -14.44 16.76 -26.01
CA GLN A 5 -13.34 16.57 -25.08
C GLN A 5 -13.20 15.10 -24.74
N ASP A 6 -11.98 14.61 -24.92
CA ASP A 6 -11.51 13.32 -24.43
C ASP A 6 -11.84 13.24 -22.93
N LYS A 7 -12.72 12.28 -22.58
CA LYS A 7 -13.09 12.01 -21.20
C LYS A 7 -11.87 11.38 -20.55
N GLY A 8 -11.02 12.21 -19.96
CA GLY A 8 -9.96 11.74 -19.08
C GLY A 8 -10.57 10.75 -18.10
N SER A 9 -10.18 9.47 -18.21
CA SER A 9 -10.44 8.47 -17.20
C SER A 9 -9.93 9.04 -15.88
N VAL A 10 -10.87 9.48 -15.04
CA VAL A 10 -10.56 9.84 -13.67
C VAL A 10 -10.02 8.56 -13.06
N ASN A 11 -8.72 8.52 -12.80
CA ASN A 11 -8.11 7.43 -12.05
C ASN A 11 -8.67 7.54 -10.63
N THR A 12 -9.76 6.84 -10.36
CA THR A 12 -10.54 6.93 -9.11
C THR A 12 -9.95 6.13 -7.97
N ASP A 13 -8.78 5.54 -8.17
CA ASP A 13 -8.15 4.71 -7.15
C ASP A 13 -7.46 5.63 -6.14
N THR A 14 -8.18 5.90 -5.05
CA THR A 14 -7.59 6.57 -3.89
C THR A 14 -6.40 5.76 -3.37
N PRO A 15 -5.39 6.39 -2.73
CA PRO A 15 -4.28 5.66 -2.11
C PRO A 15 -4.72 4.53 -1.18
N LEU A 16 -5.85 4.71 -0.48
CA LEU A 16 -6.44 3.67 0.35
C LEU A 16 -6.96 2.49 -0.48
N GLN A 17 -7.66 2.75 -1.59
CA GLN A 17 -8.16 1.69 -2.47
C GLN A 17 -7.00 0.88 -3.05
N GLN A 18 -5.94 1.56 -3.50
CA GLN A 18 -4.72 0.92 -3.98
C GLN A 18 -4.09 -0.01 -2.92
N LEU A 19 -4.03 0.42 -1.66
CA LEU A 19 -3.53 -0.42 -0.57
C LEU A 19 -4.44 -1.61 -0.28
N LEU A 20 -5.76 -1.42 -0.33
CA LEU A 20 -6.74 -2.49 -0.11
C LEU A 20 -6.69 -3.57 -1.20
N ASP A 21 -6.37 -3.19 -2.43
CA ASP A 21 -6.25 -4.11 -3.58
C ASP A 21 -4.85 -4.74 -3.68
N SER A 22 -3.88 -4.28 -2.88
CA SER A 22 -2.50 -4.77 -2.90
C SER A 22 -2.30 -6.05 -2.07
N GLU A 23 -1.26 -6.81 -2.41
CA GLU A 23 -0.81 -7.89 -1.54
C GLU A 23 -0.13 -7.33 -0.27
N PRO A 24 -0.65 -7.64 0.92
CA PRO A 24 -0.17 -7.11 2.20
C PRO A 24 1.27 -7.56 2.54
N TYR A 25 1.68 -8.71 2.02
CA TYR A 25 2.95 -9.35 2.33
C TYR A 25 4.14 -8.44 2.00
N TRP A 26 4.17 -7.86 0.81
CA TRP A 26 5.29 -7.04 0.36
C TRP A 26 5.39 -5.71 1.12
N ILE A 27 4.25 -5.13 1.50
CA ILE A 27 4.21 -3.95 2.37
C ILE A 27 4.79 -4.30 3.74
N ALA A 28 4.28 -5.38 4.35
CA ALA A 28 4.74 -5.83 5.66
C ALA A 28 6.23 -6.18 5.66
N ARG A 29 6.70 -6.87 4.62
CA ARG A 29 8.11 -7.23 4.44
C ARG A 29 8.99 -5.98 4.37
N ALA A 30 8.63 -5.01 3.53
CA ALA A 30 9.37 -3.75 3.42
C ALA A 30 9.43 -2.97 4.73
N MET A 31 8.34 -2.97 5.52
CA MET A 31 8.31 -2.36 6.86
C MET A 31 9.27 -3.05 7.83
N GLN A 32 9.37 -4.38 7.77
CA GLN A 32 10.20 -5.18 8.68
C GLN A 32 11.71 -5.02 8.39
N GLU A 33 12.10 -4.72 7.13
CA GLU A 33 13.50 -4.59 6.70
C GLU A 33 14.15 -3.22 6.95
N GLN A 34 13.36 -2.14 7.08
CA GLN A 34 13.88 -0.76 7.23
C GLN A 34 14.66 -0.49 8.55
N GLY A 35 14.61 -1.39 9.54
CA GLY A 35 15.37 -1.26 10.80
C GLY A 35 14.72 -0.40 11.89
N SER A 36 13.60 0.27 11.61
CA SER A 36 12.79 0.95 12.65
C SER A 36 12.01 -0.08 13.48
N ARG A 37 12.10 0.01 14.82
CA ARG A 37 11.32 -0.86 15.72
C ARG A 37 9.82 -0.66 15.56
N PHE A 38 9.39 0.58 15.32
CA PHE A 38 7.98 0.90 15.10
C PHE A 38 7.47 0.26 13.80
N TYR A 39 8.15 0.48 12.67
CA TYR A 39 7.71 -0.08 11.39
C TYR A 39 7.80 -1.61 11.38
N ARG A 40 8.79 -2.19 12.06
CA ARG A 40 8.83 -3.64 12.26
C ARG A 40 7.57 -4.16 12.98
N ALA A 41 7.17 -3.53 14.07
CA ALA A 41 5.95 -3.93 14.79
C ALA A 41 4.68 -3.68 13.96
N LEU A 42 4.62 -2.57 13.21
CA LEU A 42 3.50 -2.28 12.33
C LEU A 42 3.39 -3.31 11.19
N GLY A 43 4.51 -3.71 10.59
CA GLY A 43 4.55 -4.75 9.56
C GLY A 43 4.09 -6.11 10.10
N GLN A 44 4.51 -6.47 11.32
CA GLN A 44 4.02 -7.69 12.00
C GLN A 44 2.52 -7.63 12.27
N ALA A 45 2.01 -6.49 12.73
CA ALA A 45 0.59 -6.29 12.95
C ALA A 45 -0.21 -6.36 11.63
N LEU A 46 0.31 -5.78 10.55
CA LEU A 46 -0.31 -5.79 9.22
C LEU A 46 -0.42 -7.20 8.65
N GLU A 47 0.62 -8.02 8.82
CA GLU A 47 0.65 -9.42 8.38
C GLU A 47 -0.34 -10.28 9.17
N ALA A 48 -0.47 -10.04 10.48
CA ALA A 48 -1.38 -10.78 11.36
C ALA A 48 -2.84 -10.28 11.32
N ALA A 49 -3.10 -9.12 10.70
CA ALA A 49 -4.42 -8.49 10.74
C ALA A 49 -5.45 -9.20 9.85
N ASP A 50 -6.69 -9.30 10.34
CA ASP A 50 -7.85 -9.57 9.50
C ASP A 50 -8.15 -8.40 8.53
N ALA A 51 -9.14 -8.55 7.65
CA ALA A 51 -9.50 -7.52 6.68
C ALA A 51 -9.94 -6.18 7.31
N VAL A 52 -10.65 -6.22 8.44
CA VAL A 52 -11.17 -5.02 9.12
C VAL A 52 -10.02 -4.25 9.76
N ASN A 53 -9.14 -4.94 10.47
CA ASN A 53 -7.99 -4.34 11.14
C ASN A 53 -6.93 -3.86 10.13
N ARG A 54 -6.74 -4.57 9.02
CA ARG A 54 -5.88 -4.13 7.91
C ARG A 54 -6.39 -2.82 7.30
N ARG A 55 -7.70 -2.71 7.06
CA ARG A 55 -8.30 -1.46 6.59
C ARG A 55 -8.03 -0.32 7.57
N ARG A 56 -8.22 -0.53 8.88
CA ARG A 56 -7.93 0.49 9.90
C ARG A 56 -6.46 0.91 9.91
N ILE A 57 -5.53 -0.03 9.74
CA ILE A 57 -4.10 0.29 9.62
C ILE A 57 -3.88 1.19 8.40
N TYR A 58 -4.40 0.83 7.23
CA TYR A 58 -4.25 1.63 6.02
C TYR A 58 -4.92 3.00 6.10
N GLU A 59 -6.10 3.10 6.71
CA GLU A 59 -6.79 4.38 6.93
C GLU A 59 -6.02 5.30 7.89
N THR A 60 -5.39 4.73 8.91
CA THR A 60 -4.65 5.52 9.92
C THR A 60 -3.29 5.98 9.43
N TRP A 61 -2.60 5.13 8.66
CA TRP A 61 -1.22 5.34 8.20
C TRP A 61 -1.10 5.26 6.67
N THR A 62 -2.03 5.91 5.95
CA THR A 62 -2.15 5.75 4.49
C THR A 62 -0.86 6.16 3.77
N ALA A 63 -0.27 7.30 4.14
CA ALA A 63 0.92 7.82 3.48
C ALA A 63 2.13 6.90 3.69
N GLU A 64 2.34 6.43 4.93
CA GLU A 64 3.43 5.54 5.29
C GLU A 64 3.25 4.18 4.60
N CYS A 65 2.05 3.60 4.63
CA CYS A 65 1.77 2.33 3.97
C CYS A 65 1.98 2.43 2.46
N LEU A 66 1.69 3.57 1.83
CA LEU A 66 1.91 3.77 0.40
C LEU A 66 3.41 3.83 0.05
N ASP A 67 4.24 4.49 0.87
CA ASP A 67 5.69 4.47 0.70
C ASP A 67 6.24 3.03 0.82
N PHE A 68 5.78 2.29 1.83
CA PHE A 68 6.16 0.87 1.98
C PHE A 68 5.62 -0.05 0.89
N TYR A 69 4.46 0.25 0.32
CA TYR A 69 3.96 -0.43 -0.88
C TYR A 69 4.93 -0.26 -2.05
N GLN A 70 5.38 0.96 -2.34
CA GLN A 70 6.33 1.21 -3.43
C GLN A 70 7.70 0.53 -3.19
N ARG A 71 8.12 0.43 -1.92
CA ARG A 71 9.33 -0.33 -1.55
C ARG A 71 9.10 -1.83 -1.69
N GLY A 72 7.94 -2.32 -1.28
CA GLY A 72 7.53 -3.72 -1.42
C GLY A 72 7.49 -4.18 -2.87
N LEU A 73 7.03 -3.34 -3.80
CA LEU A 73 7.09 -3.63 -5.24
C LEU A 73 8.52 -3.87 -5.72
N ARG A 74 9.48 -3.07 -5.26
CA ARG A 74 10.91 -3.23 -5.60
C ARG A 74 11.51 -4.50 -5.02
N LEU A 75 11.09 -4.90 -3.80
CA LEU A 75 11.49 -6.17 -3.21
C LEU A 75 10.93 -7.35 -4.01
N ALA A 76 9.63 -7.31 -4.35
CA ALA A 76 8.97 -8.35 -5.15
C ALA A 76 9.62 -8.54 -6.52
N GLU A 77 10.02 -7.44 -7.16
CA GLU A 77 10.73 -7.48 -8.43
C GLU A 77 12.15 -8.04 -8.30
N ALA A 78 12.84 -7.76 -7.20
CA ALA A 78 14.18 -8.30 -6.94
C ALA A 78 14.20 -9.80 -6.58
N GLU A 79 13.09 -10.35 -6.08
CA GLU A 79 12.95 -11.77 -5.74
C GLU A 79 12.43 -12.66 -6.90
N ARG A 80 12.07 -12.06 -8.04
CA ARG A 80 11.66 -12.77 -9.27
C ARG A 80 12.83 -13.14 -10.16
#